data_AF-A0A7M2XJM4-F1
#
_entry.id   AF-A0A7M2XJM4-F1
#
_cell.length_a   1.000
_cell.length_b   1.000
_cell.length_c   1.000
_cell.angle_alpha   90.00
_cell.angle_beta   90.00
_cell.angle_gamma   90.00
#
_symmetry.space_group_name_H-M   'P 1'
#
loop_
_entity.id
_entity.type
_entity.pdbx_description
1 polymer ?
#
loop_
_entity_poly.entity_id
_entity_poly.type
_entity_poly.pdbx_seq_one_letter_code
_entity_poly.pdbx_strand_id
1 'polypeptide(L)'
;MTKKRAGLPPQWEEVFAGRSMRQIAAAAGIYADRVSRFVKGEGVEEGTAELIADALGIPVKKAWELRGEPINEPFTLPRKAQRLTRSQRDAILRVIDGMLEGRDDKPAGPPAGTGLFLVNAADTLAAHKGRTQADIEDEAADRWDGIDPPGPDEGV
;
A
#
# COMPACT_ATOMS: atom_id res chain seq x y z
N MET A 1 -31.19 -7.48 -24.32
CA MET A 1 -30.89 -6.16 -23.73
C MET A 1 -30.85 -6.32 -22.22
N THR A 2 -29.66 -6.55 -21.64
CA THR A 2 -29.46 -6.71 -20.20
C THR A 2 -29.56 -5.34 -19.53
N LYS A 3 -30.50 -5.17 -18.59
CA LYS A 3 -30.62 -3.97 -17.76
C LYS A 3 -29.31 -3.79 -16.98
N LYS A 4 -28.53 -2.76 -17.32
CA LYS A 4 -27.34 -2.33 -16.57
C LYS A 4 -27.74 -2.10 -15.12
N ARG A 5 -27.34 -2.99 -14.21
CA ARG A 5 -27.70 -2.90 -12.80
C ARG A 5 -26.89 -1.77 -12.17
N ALA A 6 -27.57 -0.76 -11.64
CA ALA A 6 -26.91 0.38 -11.02
C ALA A 6 -25.91 -0.09 -9.95
N GLY A 7 -24.63 0.24 -10.13
CA GLY A 7 -23.56 -0.07 -9.18
C GLY A 7 -22.86 -1.43 -9.33
N LEU A 8 -23.25 -2.29 -10.28
CA LEU A 8 -22.53 -3.54 -10.58
C LEU A 8 -21.62 -3.32 -11.81
N PRO A 9 -20.29 -3.50 -11.69
CA PRO A 9 -19.41 -3.42 -12.86
C PRO A 9 -19.71 -4.54 -13.86
N PRO A 10 -19.62 -4.28 -15.18
CA PRO A 10 -20.07 -5.21 -16.23
C PRO A 10 -19.48 -6.62 -16.15
N GLN A 11 -18.21 -6.73 -15.72
CA GLN A 11 -17.52 -8.01 -15.61
C GLN A 11 -18.16 -8.95 -14.55
N TRP A 12 -18.91 -8.41 -13.59
CA TRP A 12 -19.59 -9.20 -12.58
C TRP A 12 -20.98 -9.69 -13.01
N GLU A 13 -21.55 -9.15 -14.10
CA GLU A 13 -22.94 -9.43 -14.49
C GLU A 13 -23.20 -10.92 -14.74
N GLU A 14 -22.27 -11.59 -15.42
CA GLU A 14 -22.37 -13.02 -15.73
C GLU A 14 -22.38 -13.88 -14.46
N VAL A 15 -21.45 -13.62 -13.53
CA VAL A 15 -21.28 -14.40 -12.30
C VAL A 15 -22.40 -14.16 -11.31
N PHE A 16 -22.92 -12.93 -11.26
CA PHE A 16 -24.09 -12.62 -10.44
C PHE A 16 -25.33 -13.35 -10.95
N ALA A 17 -25.41 -13.70 -12.25
CA ALA A 17 -26.48 -14.52 -12.84
C ALA A 17 -27.89 -14.02 -12.46
N GLY A 18 -28.07 -12.70 -12.39
CA GLY A 18 -29.35 -12.09 -11.99
C GLY A 18 -29.60 -12.01 -10.48
N ARG A 19 -28.70 -12.49 -9.61
CA ARG A 19 -28.75 -12.28 -8.15
C ARG A 19 -28.37 -10.83 -7.79
N SER A 20 -29.01 -10.26 -6.78
CA SER A 20 -28.66 -8.94 -6.23
C SER A 20 -27.50 -9.05 -5.24
N MET A 21 -26.77 -7.96 -4.99
CA MET A 21 -25.74 -7.90 -3.95
C MET A 21 -26.26 -8.36 -2.59
N ARG A 22 -27.51 -8.05 -2.27
CA ARG A 22 -28.18 -8.48 -1.02
C ARG A 22 -28.35 -10.00 -0.93
N GLN A 23 -28.67 -10.65 -2.05
CA GLN A 23 -28.79 -12.11 -2.10
C GLN A 23 -27.44 -12.79 -1.97
N ILE A 24 -26.38 -12.23 -2.58
CA ILE A 24 -25.01 -12.74 -2.40
C ILE A 24 -24.55 -12.56 -0.96
N ALA A 25 -24.82 -11.39 -0.37
CA ALA A 25 -24.48 -11.10 1.02
C ALA A 25 -25.17 -12.06 2.01
N ALA A 26 -26.44 -12.36 1.79
CA ALA A 26 -27.18 -13.33 2.58
C ALA A 26 -26.59 -14.76 2.44
N ALA A 27 -26.21 -15.17 1.23
CA ALA A 27 -25.57 -16.47 1.01
C ALA A 27 -24.16 -16.55 1.62
N ALA A 28 -23.41 -15.45 1.63
CA ALA A 28 -22.08 -15.34 2.22
C ALA A 28 -22.10 -15.08 3.74
N GLY A 29 -23.27 -14.83 4.34
CA GLY A 29 -23.38 -14.50 5.77
C GLY A 29 -22.78 -13.14 6.16
N ILE A 30 -22.71 -12.20 5.22
CA ILE A 30 -22.08 -10.87 5.41
C ILE A 30 -23.04 -9.72 5.08
N TYR A 31 -22.63 -8.48 5.38
CA TYR A 31 -23.39 -7.29 5.02
C TYR A 31 -23.32 -6.99 3.52
N ALA A 32 -24.43 -6.51 2.95
CA ALA A 32 -24.51 -6.16 1.52
C ALA A 32 -23.53 -5.05 1.12
N ASP A 33 -23.23 -4.13 2.03
CA ASP A 33 -22.23 -3.10 1.81
C ASP A 33 -20.83 -3.70 1.59
N ARG A 34 -20.46 -4.74 2.35
CA ARG A 34 -19.17 -5.44 2.19
C ARG A 34 -19.04 -6.08 0.80
N VAL A 35 -20.12 -6.65 0.27
CA VAL A 35 -20.17 -7.16 -1.12
C VAL A 35 -19.99 -6.02 -2.12
N SER A 36 -20.68 -4.89 -1.92
CA SER A 36 -20.55 -3.70 -2.77
C SER A 36 -19.12 -3.18 -2.81
N ARG A 37 -18.47 -3.02 -1.65
CA ARG A 37 -17.07 -2.54 -1.54
C ARG A 37 -16.11 -3.46 -2.29
N PHE A 38 -16.20 -4.78 -2.05
CA PHE A 38 -15.35 -5.75 -2.72
C PHE A 38 -15.48 -5.70 -4.25
N VAL A 39 -16.71 -5.74 -4.75
CA VAL A 39 -17.02 -5.71 -6.19
C VAL A 39 -16.54 -4.44 -6.88
N LYS A 40 -16.53 -3.31 -6.15
CA LYS A 40 -16.04 -2.01 -6.65
C LYS A 40 -14.53 -1.85 -6.58
N GLY A 41 -13.80 -2.81 -6.03
CA GLY A 41 -12.36 -2.67 -5.84
C GLY A 41 -11.96 -1.95 -4.55
N GLU A 42 -12.89 -1.66 -3.65
CA GLU A 42 -12.58 -1.03 -2.35
C GLU A 42 -12.01 -2.06 -1.36
N GLY A 43 -11.24 -1.57 -0.38
CA GLY A 43 -10.65 -2.41 0.66
C GLY A 43 -11.70 -3.12 1.52
N VAL A 44 -11.49 -4.42 1.73
CA VAL A 44 -12.33 -5.27 2.59
C VAL A 44 -11.46 -6.11 3.53
N GLU A 45 -12.07 -6.58 4.61
CA GLU A 45 -11.42 -7.47 5.57
C GLU A 45 -10.92 -8.76 4.89
N GLU A 46 -9.83 -9.31 5.42
CA GLU A 46 -9.30 -10.62 5.03
C GLU A 46 -10.41 -11.69 5.07
N GLY A 47 -10.34 -12.67 4.15
CA GLY A 47 -11.37 -13.72 4.01
C GLY A 47 -12.69 -13.27 3.35
N THR A 48 -12.95 -11.96 3.18
CA THR A 48 -14.17 -11.48 2.49
C THR A 48 -14.28 -12.01 1.06
N ALA A 49 -13.16 -12.10 0.34
CA ALA A 49 -13.13 -12.62 -1.02
C ALA A 49 -13.53 -14.09 -1.11
N GLU A 50 -13.15 -14.90 -0.11
CA GLU A 50 -13.49 -16.33 -0.02
C GLU A 50 -14.99 -16.51 0.18
N LEU A 51 -15.56 -15.81 1.16
CA LEU A 51 -17.00 -15.85 1.43
C LEU A 51 -17.85 -15.44 0.21
N ILE A 52 -17.41 -14.40 -0.51
CA ILE A 52 -18.10 -13.94 -1.73
C ILE A 52 -17.92 -14.95 -2.87
N ALA A 53 -16.72 -15.51 -3.05
CA ALA A 53 -16.45 -16.51 -4.08
C ALA A 53 -17.28 -17.78 -3.87
N ASP A 54 -17.35 -18.26 -2.62
CA ASP A 54 -18.16 -19.42 -2.24
C ASP A 54 -19.66 -19.18 -2.49
N ALA A 55 -20.17 -18.01 -2.08
CA ALA A 55 -21.57 -17.64 -2.34
C ALA A 55 -21.89 -17.50 -3.84
N LEU A 56 -20.90 -17.10 -4.64
CA LEU A 56 -21.03 -17.00 -6.09
C LEU A 56 -20.82 -18.35 -6.80
N GLY A 57 -20.24 -19.34 -6.13
CA GLY A 57 -19.90 -20.65 -6.70
C GLY A 57 -18.72 -20.58 -7.68
N ILE A 58 -17.78 -19.67 -7.46
CA ILE A 58 -16.59 -19.49 -8.30
C ILE A 58 -15.30 -19.68 -7.50
N PRO A 59 -14.17 -20.00 -8.16
CA PRO A 59 -12.88 -19.97 -7.49
C PRO A 59 -12.54 -18.55 -7.01
N VAL A 60 -11.91 -18.44 -5.84
CA VAL A 60 -11.43 -17.17 -5.26
C VAL A 60 -10.57 -16.40 -6.25
N LYS A 61 -9.70 -17.10 -6.99
CA LYS A 61 -8.88 -16.53 -8.06
C LYS A 61 -9.71 -15.75 -9.09
N LYS A 62 -10.84 -16.32 -9.53
CA LYS A 62 -11.74 -15.67 -10.49
C LYS A 62 -12.40 -14.43 -9.90
N ALA A 63 -12.70 -14.43 -8.59
CA ALA A 63 -13.24 -13.24 -7.92
C ALA A 63 -12.21 -12.09 -7.91
N TRP A 64 -10.93 -12.40 -7.69
CA TRP A 64 -9.84 -11.42 -7.78
C TRP A 64 -9.58 -10.93 -9.21
N GLU A 65 -9.65 -11.82 -10.21
CA GLU A 65 -9.56 -11.45 -11.64
C GLU A 65 -10.65 -10.44 -12.03
N LEU A 66 -11.89 -10.67 -11.58
CA LEU A 66 -13.02 -9.78 -11.86
C LEU A 66 -12.90 -8.42 -11.15
N ARG A 67 -12.17 -8.37 -10.03
CA ARG A 67 -11.84 -7.13 -9.32
C ARG A 67 -10.81 -6.30 -10.08
N GLY A 68 -10.03 -6.90 -10.99
CA GLY A 68 -9.05 -6.20 -11.82
C GLY A 68 -7.75 -5.83 -11.10
N GLU A 69 -7.57 -6.33 -9.87
CA GLU A 69 -6.30 -6.21 -9.14
C GLU A 69 -5.34 -7.33 -9.53
N PRO A 70 -4.02 -7.11 -9.47
CA PRO A 70 -3.05 -8.20 -9.66
C PRO A 70 -3.34 -9.29 -8.64
N ILE A 71 -3.64 -10.49 -9.15
CA ILE A 71 -3.91 -11.68 -8.32
C ILE A 71 -2.65 -11.99 -7.52
N ASN A 72 -2.64 -11.65 -6.24
CA ASN A 72 -1.68 -12.22 -5.31
C ASN A 72 -2.19 -13.61 -4.93
N GLU A 73 -1.78 -14.63 -5.70
CA GLU A 73 -2.10 -16.02 -5.35
C GLU A 73 -1.53 -16.31 -3.94
N PRO A 74 -2.31 -16.95 -3.04
CA PRO A 74 -1.80 -17.39 -1.76
C PRO A 74 -0.53 -18.22 -1.95
N PHE A 75 0.56 -17.80 -1.28
CA PHE A 75 1.83 -18.50 -1.41
C PHE A 75 1.67 -19.94 -0.91
N THR A 76 1.79 -20.89 -1.83
CA THR A 76 1.79 -22.31 -1.49
C THR A 76 3.22 -22.75 -1.24
N LEU A 77 3.47 -23.39 -0.09
CA LEU A 77 4.78 -23.93 0.23
C LEU A 77 5.24 -24.93 -0.85
N PRO A 78 6.50 -24.83 -1.33
CA PRO A 78 7.02 -25.76 -2.33
C PRO A 78 6.91 -27.21 -1.86
N ARG A 79 6.70 -28.18 -2.78
CA ARG A 79 6.59 -29.62 -2.42
C ARG A 79 7.77 -30.12 -1.57
N LYS A 80 8.97 -29.58 -1.77
CA LYS A 80 10.18 -29.90 -0.99
C LYS A 80 10.08 -29.48 0.48
N ALA A 81 9.20 -28.54 0.83
CA ALA A 81 8.94 -28.11 2.20
C ALA A 81 8.36 -29.24 3.08
N GLN A 82 7.83 -30.31 2.48
CA GLN A 82 7.45 -31.52 3.22
C GLN A 82 8.65 -32.20 3.90
N ARG A 83 9.88 -31.95 3.42
CA ARG A 83 11.11 -32.49 3.99
C ARG A 83 11.57 -31.73 5.24
N LEU A 84 10.95 -30.58 5.53
CA LEU A 84 11.29 -29.79 6.70
C LEU A 84 10.79 -30.46 7.97
N THR A 85 11.64 -30.46 8.99
CA THR A 85 11.23 -30.84 10.34
C THR A 85 10.21 -29.83 10.87
N ARG A 86 9.47 -30.22 11.93
CA ARG A 86 8.50 -29.33 12.57
C ARG A 86 9.13 -28.00 13.00
N SER A 87 10.32 -28.04 13.61
CA SER A 87 11.03 -26.83 14.06
C SER A 87 11.47 -25.93 12.90
N GLN A 88 11.88 -26.51 11.77
CA GLN A 88 12.24 -25.73 10.58
C GLN A 88 11.01 -25.08 9.93
N ARG A 89 9.87 -25.78 9.91
CA ARG A 89 8.61 -25.23 9.41
C ARG A 89 8.15 -24.05 10.26
N ASP A 90 8.17 -24.20 11.59
CA ASP A 90 7.77 -23.15 12.52
C ASP A 90 8.68 -21.91 12.40
N ALA A 91 9.98 -22.10 12.18
CA ALA A 91 10.91 -21.00 11.95
C ALA A 91 10.60 -20.22 10.65
N ILE A 92 10.27 -20.92 9.56
CA ILE A 92 9.90 -20.28 8.29
C ILE A 92 8.56 -19.54 8.42
N LEU A 93 7.57 -20.14 9.07
CA LEU A 93 6.26 -19.51 9.27
C LEU A 93 6.41 -18.21 10.05
N ARG A 94 7.20 -18.18 11.13
CA ARG A 94 7.47 -16.94 11.88
C ARG A 94 8.11 -15.83 11.05
N VAL A 95 9.00 -16.18 10.12
CA VAL A 95 9.59 -15.19 9.21
C VAL A 95 8.53 -14.64 8.25
N ILE A 96 7.67 -15.51 7.71
CA ILE A 96 6.57 -15.10 6.84
C ILE A 96 5.60 -14.20 7.62
N ASP A 97 5.18 -14.61 8.81
CA ASP A 97 4.28 -13.84 9.67
C ASP A 97 4.85 -12.45 9.95
N GLY A 98 6.13 -12.34 10.34
CA GLY A 98 6.79 -11.05 10.55
C GLY A 98 6.92 -10.19 9.28
N MET A 99 7.01 -10.80 8.09
CA MET A 99 6.99 -10.07 6.83
C MET A 99 5.59 -9.59 6.43
N LEU A 100 4.53 -10.26 6.89
CA LEU A 100 3.13 -9.91 6.62
C LEU A 100 2.61 -8.87 7.63
N GLU A 101 2.94 -8.99 8.92
CA GLU A 101 2.59 -8.02 9.96
C GLU A 101 3.06 -6.60 9.59
N GLY A 102 4.26 -6.47 9.02
CA GLY A 102 4.79 -5.17 8.54
C GLY A 102 4.09 -4.61 7.29
N ARG A 103 3.20 -5.37 6.63
CA ARG A 103 2.39 -4.92 5.49
C ARG A 103 1.01 -4.45 5.90
N ASP A 104 0.41 -5.05 6.92
CA ASP A 104 -0.90 -4.63 7.43
C ASP A 104 -0.82 -3.28 8.16
N ASP A 105 0.34 -2.95 8.71
CA ASP A 105 0.65 -1.62 9.25
C ASP A 105 1.01 -0.58 8.17
N LYS A 106 1.01 -0.95 6.89
CA LYS A 106 1.20 0.00 5.79
C LYS A 106 -0.17 0.52 5.35
N PRO A 107 -0.60 1.73 5.76
CA PRO A 107 -1.79 2.33 5.18
C PRO A 107 -1.60 2.41 3.67
N ALA A 108 -2.56 1.85 2.92
CA ALA A 108 -2.74 2.14 1.50
C ALA A 108 -2.72 3.67 1.33
N GLY A 109 -1.67 4.21 0.71
CA GLY A 109 -1.34 5.63 0.86
C GLY A 109 -2.26 6.59 0.09
N PRO A 110 -2.01 7.91 0.19
CA PRO A 110 -1.39 8.64 1.31
C PRO A 110 -2.49 9.32 2.16
N PRO A 111 -2.26 9.71 3.42
CA PRO A 111 -2.93 10.91 3.88
C PRO A 111 -2.43 12.05 2.97
N ALA A 112 -3.35 12.69 2.26
CA ALA A 112 -3.10 14.03 1.78
C ALA A 112 -2.57 14.86 2.96
N GLY A 113 -1.29 15.25 2.88
CA GLY A 113 -0.69 16.20 3.83
C GLY A 113 0.14 15.61 4.97
N THR A 114 1.09 14.72 4.69
CA THR A 114 2.22 14.55 5.64
C THR A 114 3.55 14.50 4.90
N GLY A 115 4.08 15.69 4.62
CA GLY A 115 5.38 15.92 4.02
C GLY A 115 5.55 17.38 3.60
N LEU A 116 6.12 18.18 4.51
CA LEU A 116 6.52 19.60 4.39
C LEU A 116 5.41 20.65 4.60
N PHE A 117 4.93 20.78 5.84
CA PHE A 117 4.70 22.13 6.38
C PHE A 117 6.04 22.69 6.85
N LEU A 118 6.90 23.04 5.89
CA LEU A 118 7.92 24.04 6.15
C LEU A 118 7.42 25.31 5.47
N VAL A 119 7.26 26.34 6.30
CA VAL A 119 6.90 27.72 5.97
C VAL A 119 5.40 28.01 5.80
N ASN A 120 4.86 28.76 6.75
CA ASN A 120 3.56 29.41 6.68
C ASN A 120 3.63 30.51 5.61
N ALA A 121 2.60 30.71 4.78
CA ALA A 121 2.63 31.72 3.71
C ALA A 121 2.76 33.17 4.22
N ALA A 122 2.50 33.40 5.51
CA ALA A 122 2.77 34.66 6.19
C ALA A 122 4.26 34.84 6.53
N ASP A 123 5.01 33.74 6.75
CA ASP A 123 6.45 33.77 7.09
C ASP A 123 7.34 33.99 5.85
N THR A 124 6.90 33.57 4.66
CA THR A 124 7.60 33.84 3.39
C THR A 124 7.59 35.32 2.98
N LEU A 125 6.60 36.10 3.45
CA LEU A 125 6.53 37.54 3.20
C LEU A 125 7.48 38.35 4.09
N ALA A 126 7.81 37.84 5.28
CA ALA A 126 8.77 38.46 6.19
C ALA A 126 10.23 38.28 5.74
N ALA A 127 10.54 37.17 5.07
CA ALA A 127 11.89 36.87 4.58
C ALA A 127 12.32 37.69 3.34
N HIS A 128 11.37 38.35 2.65
CA HIS A 128 11.66 39.12 1.43
C HIS A 128 12.13 40.56 1.66
N LYS A 129 12.26 40.98 2.93
CA LYS A 129 12.58 42.36 3.29
C LYS A 129 13.84 42.45 4.14
N GLY A 130 15.00 42.26 3.50
CA GLY A 130 16.27 42.67 4.09
C GLY A 130 17.42 41.70 3.83
N ARG A 131 17.92 41.69 2.59
CA ARG A 131 19.33 41.48 2.24
C ARG A 131 19.47 41.71 0.75
N THR A 132 20.38 42.59 0.38
CA THR A 132 20.70 42.87 -1.03
C THR A 132 21.87 42.01 -1.47
N GLN A 133 22.00 41.76 -2.77
CA GLN A 133 23.09 40.99 -3.37
C GLN A 133 24.48 41.49 -2.91
N ALA A 134 24.60 42.80 -2.66
CA ALA A 134 25.83 43.42 -2.16
C ALA A 134 26.22 42.96 -0.75
N ASP A 135 25.25 42.63 0.11
CA ASP A 135 25.51 42.16 1.48
C ASP A 135 26.07 40.73 1.51
N ILE A 136 25.91 39.97 0.42
CA ILE A 136 26.35 38.57 0.30
C ILE A 136 27.76 38.48 -0.27
N GLU A 137 28.14 39.40 -1.15
CA GLU A 137 29.46 39.44 -1.78
C GLU A 137 30.56 39.93 -0.81
N ASP A 138 30.22 40.78 0.16
CA ASP A 138 31.15 41.28 1.20
C ASP A 138 31.61 40.16 2.16
N GLU A 139 30.73 39.19 2.49
CA GLU A 139 31.05 38.09 3.43
C GLU A 139 31.93 36.99 2.80
N ALA A 140 32.00 36.92 1.46
CA ALA A 140 32.85 35.97 0.75
C ALA A 140 34.34 36.36 0.76
N ALA A 141 34.66 37.62 1.02
CA ALA A 141 36.04 38.11 1.12
C ALA A 141 36.68 37.82 2.50
N ASP A 142 35.88 37.64 3.55
CA ASP A 142 36.35 37.64 4.95
C ASP A 142 36.36 36.26 5.64
N ARG A 143 36.13 35.16 4.90
CA ARG A 143 36.07 33.83 5.52
C ARG A 143 36.95 32.82 4.79
N TRP A 144 38.27 33.02 4.82
CA TRP A 144 39.27 31.95 4.60
C TRP A 144 40.65 32.34 5.16
N ASP A 145 40.85 32.19 6.48
CA ASP A 145 42.21 32.00 7.03
C ASP A 145 42.54 30.51 6.92
N GLY A 146 43.54 30.21 6.07
CA GLY A 146 43.81 28.87 5.54
C GLY A 146 43.97 27.76 6.58
N ILE A 147 43.53 26.56 6.21
CA ILE A 147 44.05 25.32 6.81
C ILE A 147 45.49 25.16 6.33
N ASP A 148 46.45 25.22 7.27
CA ASP A 148 47.85 24.87 6.97
C ASP A 148 47.92 23.42 6.43
N PRO A 149 48.62 23.18 5.31
CA PRO A 149 48.82 21.83 4.81
C PRO A 149 49.68 21.02 5.79
N PRO A 150 49.37 19.72 5.99
CA PRO A 150 50.09 18.89 6.96
C PRO A 150 51.58 18.75 6.59
N GLY A 151 52.45 18.91 7.59
CA GLY A 151 53.91 18.79 7.46
C GLY A 151 54.36 17.36 7.15
N PRO A 152 55.52 17.17 6.48
CA PRO A 152 55.91 15.90 5.86
C PRO A 152 56.68 14.97 6.81
N ASP A 153 56.19 14.70 8.02
CA ASP A 153 56.89 13.80 8.96
C ASP A 153 55.97 13.09 9.97
N GLU A 154 54.96 12.37 9.49
CA GLU A 154 54.44 11.21 10.22
C GLU A 154 54.66 9.94 9.37
N GLY A 155 55.94 9.57 9.27
CA GLY A 155 56.37 8.24 8.91
C GLY A 155 56.80 7.46 10.16
N VAL A 156 56.27 6.22 10.24
CA VAL A 156 56.67 5.06 11.08
C VAL A 156 56.24 5.07 12.55
#